data_AF-A0A1N6GJK2-F1
#
_entry.id   AF-A0A1N6GJK2-F1
#
_cell.length_a   1.000
_cell.length_b   1.000
_cell.length_c   1.000
_cell.angle_alpha   90.00
_cell.angle_beta   90.00
_cell.angle_gamma   90.00
#
_symmetry.space_group_name_H-M   'P 1'
#
loop_
_entity.id
_entity.type
_entity.pdbx_description
1 polymer ?
#
loop_
_entity_poly.entity_id
_entity_poly.type
_entity_poly.pdbx_seq_one_letter_code
_entity_poly.pdbx_strand_id
1 'polypeptide(L)'
;MKNKITSILLSIVFLSFSLQSCEKKEKPTNKENSVKKETEEKKDSTVFKSQLRPDEKLELGKIYTDIVQFVNFDDNGDDWRFIVKKNQDTISLIYNNDDPQIVLGTDLEIQWKIDSLRPAGDPDYLDFTEYLISWKKIKSKTQKRDFSKLKNQNFVLSCGTGCAMTHNVKDIEQINSSSIKVTFEVEMYVNEELTETFDESYIFDYNNSNKLKKVAREGENENLLETFFMGGAKDSFKEFGTKLME
;
A
#
# COMPACT_ATOMS: atom_id res chain seq x y z
N MET A 1 26.38 35.72 -31.97
CA MET A 1 27.66 34.97 -32.14
C MET A 1 27.29 33.49 -32.10
N LYS A 2 27.05 32.79 -33.21
CA LYS A 2 27.99 32.17 -34.16
C LYS A 2 29.13 31.37 -33.49
N ASN A 3 29.00 30.03 -33.54
CA ASN A 3 29.99 29.02 -34.00
C ASN A 3 29.96 27.76 -33.12
N LYS A 4 30.20 26.52 -33.59
CA LYS A 4 30.17 25.83 -34.90
C LYS A 4 30.47 24.35 -34.55
N ILE A 5 29.72 23.43 -35.16
CA ILE A 5 30.14 22.20 -35.88
C ILE A 5 31.21 21.29 -35.24
N THR A 6 30.89 20.00 -35.04
CA THR A 6 31.64 18.87 -35.64
C THR A 6 30.76 17.63 -35.82
N SER A 7 30.98 16.96 -36.96
CA SER A 7 30.26 15.86 -37.58
C SER A 7 31.21 14.69 -37.77
N ILE A 8 30.80 13.45 -37.47
CA ILE A 8 31.43 12.15 -37.83
C ILE A 8 30.26 11.11 -37.81
N LEU A 9 29.58 10.71 -38.90
CA LEU A 9 29.90 9.68 -39.93
C LEU A 9 30.55 8.42 -39.31
N LEU A 10 30.17 7.16 -39.50
CA LEU A 10 29.43 6.41 -40.51
C LEU A 10 29.57 4.93 -40.05
N SER A 11 28.52 4.09 -40.16
CA SER A 11 28.64 2.75 -40.79
C SER A 11 27.37 1.93 -40.60
N ILE A 12 26.73 1.76 -41.75
CA ILE A 12 25.63 0.86 -42.06
C ILE A 12 26.21 -0.55 -42.22
N VAL A 13 25.63 -1.55 -41.55
CA VAL A 13 25.71 -2.96 -41.98
C VAL A 13 24.29 -3.51 -42.05
N PHE A 14 23.80 -3.60 -43.28
CA PHE A 14 22.67 -4.43 -43.69
C PHE A 14 23.03 -5.90 -43.43
N LEU A 15 22.21 -6.62 -42.66
CA LEU A 15 22.18 -8.08 -42.73
C LEU A 15 20.76 -8.51 -43.12
N SER A 16 20.65 -8.81 -44.42
CA SER A 16 19.51 -9.44 -45.08
C SER A 16 19.27 -10.85 -44.54
N PHE A 17 18.18 -11.05 -43.81
CA PHE A 17 17.61 -12.38 -43.59
C PHE A 17 16.64 -12.69 -44.73
N SER A 18 17.13 -13.49 -45.67
CA SER A 18 16.36 -14.10 -46.74
C SER A 18 15.31 -15.06 -46.16
N LEU A 19 14.05 -14.80 -46.50
CA LEU A 19 12.95 -15.76 -46.36
C LEU A 19 13.17 -16.91 -47.35
N GLN A 20 13.34 -18.13 -46.83
CA GLN A 20 13.22 -19.35 -47.62
C GLN A 20 12.04 -20.16 -47.08
N SER A 21 10.91 -19.98 -47.76
CA SER A 21 9.72 -20.83 -47.69
C SER A 21 10.02 -22.14 -48.41
N CYS A 22 10.04 -23.26 -47.70
CA CYS A 22 10.05 -24.60 -48.30
C CYS A 22 8.61 -25.08 -48.50
N GLU A 23 8.21 -25.21 -49.76
CA GLU A 23 6.99 -25.89 -50.18
C GLU A 23 7.03 -27.40 -49.84
N LYS A 24 5.85 -27.92 -49.52
CA LYS A 24 5.54 -29.31 -49.19
C LYS A 24 5.84 -30.24 -50.37
N LYS A 25 6.35 -31.45 -50.07
CA LYS A 25 6.18 -32.65 -50.89
C LYS A 25 5.55 -33.76 -50.05
N GLU A 26 4.54 -34.41 -50.61
CA GLU A 26 3.79 -35.51 -50.00
C GLU A 26 4.55 -36.87 -50.04
N LYS A 27 4.06 -37.78 -49.17
CA LYS A 27 4.60 -39.06 -48.65
C LYS A 27 4.96 -40.15 -49.69
N PRO A 28 5.67 -41.23 -49.25
CA PRO A 28 4.94 -42.46 -48.92
C PRO A 28 5.38 -43.20 -47.62
N THR A 29 4.37 -43.57 -46.84
CA THR A 29 4.04 -44.83 -46.13
C THR A 29 5.09 -45.75 -45.44
N ASN A 30 4.78 -46.00 -44.15
CA ASN A 30 5.04 -47.15 -43.25
C ASN A 30 6.45 -47.55 -42.82
N LYS A 31 6.70 -47.43 -41.52
CA LYS A 31 7.03 -48.55 -40.61
C LYS A 31 6.68 -48.17 -39.17
N GLU A 32 5.88 -49.01 -38.52
CA GLU A 32 5.72 -49.03 -37.07
C GLU A 32 7.09 -49.16 -36.40
N ASN A 33 7.31 -48.37 -35.36
CA ASN A 33 8.04 -48.81 -34.17
C ASN A 33 7.45 -48.08 -32.97
N SER A 34 6.85 -48.88 -32.08
CA SER A 34 6.58 -48.57 -30.68
C SER A 34 7.85 -48.08 -29.96
N VAL A 35 7.65 -47.55 -28.73
CA VAL A 35 8.65 -47.11 -27.72
C VAL A 35 8.87 -45.59 -27.79
N LYS A 36 8.52 -44.75 -26.80
CA LYS A 36 7.98 -44.91 -25.45
C LYS A 36 7.10 -43.68 -25.20
N LYS A 37 5.86 -43.91 -24.75
CA LYS A 37 5.15 -42.91 -23.97
C LYS A 37 5.93 -42.81 -22.66
N GLU A 38 6.78 -41.80 -22.54
CA GLU A 38 7.22 -41.37 -21.21
C GLU A 38 5.95 -40.98 -20.47
N THR A 39 5.47 -41.95 -19.72
CA THR A 39 4.56 -41.71 -18.62
C THR A 39 5.41 -40.91 -17.66
N GLU A 40 5.41 -39.58 -17.81
CA GLU A 40 5.90 -38.70 -16.77
C GLU A 40 5.18 -39.13 -15.51
N GLU A 41 6.00 -39.56 -14.56
CA GLU A 41 5.59 -40.10 -13.28
C GLU A 41 4.55 -39.16 -12.69
N LYS A 42 3.35 -39.69 -12.42
CA LYS A 42 2.43 -39.06 -11.48
C LYS A 42 3.22 -38.87 -10.20
N LYS A 43 3.74 -37.66 -10.00
CA LYS A 43 4.37 -37.25 -8.76
C LYS A 43 3.25 -37.21 -7.74
N ASP A 44 3.02 -38.34 -7.10
CA ASP A 44 2.04 -38.57 -6.04
C ASP A 44 2.54 -37.90 -4.75
N SER A 45 2.92 -36.63 -4.86
CA SER A 45 3.29 -35.79 -3.74
C SER A 45 2.15 -34.82 -3.56
N THR A 46 1.17 -35.25 -2.76
CA THR A 46 0.08 -34.43 -2.21
C THR A 46 0.58 -33.35 -1.24
N VAL A 47 1.88 -33.04 -1.26
CA VAL A 47 2.57 -32.15 -0.34
C VAL A 47 3.10 -30.95 -1.11
N PHE A 48 2.44 -29.82 -0.91
CA PHE A 48 2.77 -28.54 -1.54
C PHE A 48 3.62 -27.68 -0.61
N LYS A 49 4.27 -26.65 -1.18
CA LYS A 49 5.04 -25.65 -0.44
C LYS A 49 4.60 -24.26 -0.90
N SER A 50 4.65 -23.30 0.01
CA SER A 50 4.40 -21.89 -0.28
C SER A 50 5.37 -21.03 0.49
N GLN A 51 5.76 -19.88 -0.07
CA GLN A 51 6.52 -18.86 0.63
C GLN A 51 5.74 -18.25 1.81
N LEU A 52 4.40 -18.37 1.81
CA LEU A 52 3.60 -17.99 2.97
C LEU A 52 3.91 -18.87 4.18
N ARG A 53 4.32 -20.12 3.98
CA ARG A 53 4.58 -21.11 5.04
C ARG A 53 5.75 -22.02 4.64
N PRO A 54 7.00 -21.51 4.62
CA PRO A 54 8.15 -22.24 4.08
C PRO A 54 8.49 -23.52 4.85
N ASP A 55 8.15 -23.55 6.14
CA ASP A 55 8.44 -24.66 7.06
C ASP A 55 7.28 -25.66 7.19
N GLU A 56 6.16 -25.45 6.49
CA GLU A 56 4.97 -26.29 6.58
C GLU A 56 4.74 -27.07 5.27
N LYS A 57 4.29 -28.32 5.42
CA LYS A 57 3.79 -29.14 4.33
C LYS A 57 2.31 -28.81 4.09
N LEU A 58 1.98 -28.39 2.88
CA LEU A 58 0.63 -27.95 2.53
C LEU A 58 -0.15 -29.05 1.80
N GLU A 59 -1.47 -29.00 1.89
CA GLU A 59 -2.42 -29.95 1.31
C GLU A 59 -3.31 -29.24 0.29
N LEU A 60 -3.68 -29.94 -0.79
CA LEU A 60 -4.58 -29.42 -1.81
C LEU A 60 -5.96 -29.12 -1.21
N GLY A 61 -6.50 -27.93 -1.49
CA GLY A 61 -7.85 -27.54 -1.07
C GLY A 61 -8.01 -27.16 0.40
N LYS A 62 -7.01 -27.43 1.25
CA LYS A 62 -7.03 -27.05 2.67
C LYS A 62 -6.92 -25.53 2.81
N ILE A 63 -7.77 -24.95 3.65
CA ILE A 63 -7.78 -23.51 3.91
C ILE A 63 -6.79 -23.19 5.03
N TYR A 64 -5.90 -22.25 4.74
CA TYR A 64 -4.91 -21.69 5.65
C TYR A 64 -5.22 -20.24 5.95
N THR A 65 -4.81 -19.78 7.13
CA THR A 65 -4.98 -18.38 7.56
C THR A 65 -3.63 -17.77 7.87
N ASP A 66 -3.34 -16.59 7.33
CA ASP A 66 -2.07 -15.92 7.53
C ASP A 66 -2.24 -14.40 7.67
N ILE A 67 -1.32 -13.77 8.41
CA ILE A 67 -1.21 -12.33 8.48
C ILE A 67 -0.17 -11.89 7.46
N VAL A 68 -0.56 -10.94 6.60
CA VAL A 68 0.26 -10.43 5.51
C VAL A 68 0.05 -8.93 5.36
N GLN A 69 1.01 -8.26 4.72
CA GLN A 69 0.91 -6.85 4.38
C GLN A 69 0.50 -6.69 2.92
N PHE A 70 -0.56 -5.93 2.64
CA PHE A 70 -1.03 -5.69 1.28
C PHE A 70 -0.02 -4.84 0.48
N VAL A 71 0.21 -5.22 -0.78
CA VAL A 71 1.05 -4.47 -1.72
C VAL A 71 0.18 -3.83 -2.80
N ASN A 72 -0.38 -4.63 -3.71
CA ASN A 72 -1.21 -4.15 -4.82
C ASN A 72 -2.04 -5.29 -5.44
N PHE A 73 -2.88 -4.92 -6.39
CA PHE A 73 -3.47 -5.83 -7.36
C PHE A 73 -2.69 -5.76 -8.68
N ASP A 74 -2.63 -6.86 -9.41
CA ASP A 74 -2.07 -6.94 -10.75
C ASP A 74 -3.02 -7.72 -11.68
N ASP A 75 -3.45 -7.05 -12.75
CA ASP A 75 -4.40 -7.53 -13.76
C ASP A 75 -3.78 -7.60 -15.17
N ASN A 76 -2.47 -7.45 -15.29
CA ASN A 76 -1.78 -7.41 -16.59
C ASN A 76 -1.65 -8.79 -17.28
N GLY A 77 -2.15 -9.86 -16.66
CA GLY A 77 -2.02 -11.24 -17.12
C GLY A 77 -3.37 -11.98 -17.25
N ASP A 78 -3.29 -13.30 -17.39
CA ASP A 78 -4.48 -14.14 -17.62
C ASP A 78 -5.36 -14.34 -16.37
N ASP A 79 -4.79 -14.23 -15.16
CA ASP A 79 -5.57 -14.20 -13.93
C ASP A 79 -5.19 -13.03 -13.03
N TRP A 80 -6.18 -12.52 -12.29
CA TRP A 80 -5.99 -11.43 -11.35
C TRP A 80 -5.17 -11.86 -10.14
N ARG A 81 -4.16 -11.06 -9.80
CA ARG A 81 -3.19 -11.33 -8.74
C ARG A 81 -3.37 -10.38 -7.56
N PHE A 82 -3.43 -10.98 -6.37
CA PHE A 82 -3.39 -10.32 -5.08
C PHE A 82 -1.97 -10.38 -4.53
N ILE A 83 -1.26 -9.24 -4.57
CA ILE A 83 0.15 -9.18 -4.19
C ILE A 83 0.27 -8.77 -2.73
N VAL A 84 0.95 -9.61 -1.96
CA VAL A 84 1.17 -9.41 -0.53
C VAL A 84 2.62 -9.62 -0.18
N LYS A 85 3.02 -9.02 0.94
CA LYS A 85 4.31 -9.23 1.57
C LYS A 85 4.14 -10.05 2.84
N LYS A 86 4.96 -11.08 2.98
CA LYS A 86 5.13 -11.79 4.25
C LYS A 86 6.62 -11.94 4.52
N ASN A 87 7.07 -11.48 5.68
CA ASN A 87 8.50 -11.38 6.00
C ASN A 87 9.25 -10.52 4.96
N GLN A 88 10.26 -11.10 4.29
CA GLN A 88 11.03 -10.44 3.23
C GLN A 88 10.53 -10.80 1.82
N ASP A 89 9.57 -11.72 1.71
CA ASP A 89 9.10 -12.25 0.43
C ASP A 89 7.83 -11.54 -0.03
N THR A 90 7.71 -11.42 -1.35
CA THR A 90 6.52 -10.94 -2.04
C THR A 90 5.84 -12.13 -2.70
N ILE A 91 4.59 -12.38 -2.33
CA ILE A 91 3.82 -13.53 -2.78
C ILE A 91 2.63 -13.02 -3.59
N SER A 92 2.32 -13.75 -4.67
CA SER A 92 1.19 -13.51 -5.54
C SER A 92 0.16 -14.62 -5.34
N LEU A 93 -1.09 -14.25 -5.05
CA LEU A 93 -2.20 -15.20 -4.97
C LEU A 93 -3.21 -14.89 -6.08
N ILE A 94 -3.79 -15.92 -6.69
CA ILE A 94 -4.91 -15.72 -7.62
C ILE A 94 -6.17 -15.35 -6.83
N TYR A 95 -6.92 -14.34 -7.27
CA TYR A 95 -8.18 -13.95 -6.64
C TYR A 95 -9.30 -13.74 -7.67
N ASN A 96 -10.52 -14.12 -7.31
CA ASN A 96 -11.68 -14.14 -8.22
C ASN A 96 -12.82 -13.20 -7.77
N ASN A 97 -12.53 -12.24 -6.91
CA ASN A 97 -13.53 -11.33 -6.34
C ASN A 97 -13.30 -9.88 -6.81
N ASP A 98 -14.35 -9.07 -6.78
CA ASP A 98 -14.27 -7.65 -7.11
C ASP A 98 -13.22 -6.91 -6.28
N ASP A 99 -12.42 -6.05 -6.93
CA ASP A 99 -11.33 -5.27 -6.35
C ASP A 99 -11.83 -4.33 -5.24
N PRO A 100 -11.59 -4.68 -3.97
CA PRO A 100 -11.84 -3.78 -2.86
C PRO A 100 -10.67 -2.81 -2.73
N GLN A 101 -10.96 -1.51 -2.59
CA GLN A 101 -9.92 -0.52 -2.34
C GLN A 101 -9.21 -0.77 -0.99
N ILE A 102 -8.04 -1.41 -1.06
CA ILE A 102 -7.12 -1.63 0.06
C ILE A 102 -5.94 -0.67 -0.08
N VAL A 103 -5.55 -0.04 1.04
CA VAL A 103 -4.40 0.88 1.06
C VAL A 103 -3.11 0.05 1.16
N LEU A 104 -2.12 0.37 0.33
CA LEU A 104 -0.77 -0.18 0.40
C LEU A 104 -0.22 -0.18 1.84
N GLY A 105 0.33 -1.31 2.27
CA GLY A 105 0.92 -1.48 3.60
C GLY A 105 -0.07 -1.90 4.69
N THR A 106 -1.35 -2.08 4.37
CA THR A 106 -2.36 -2.54 5.35
C THR A 106 -2.08 -3.98 5.77
N ASP A 107 -2.06 -4.24 7.08
CA ASP A 107 -2.03 -5.61 7.60
C ASP A 107 -3.41 -6.27 7.46
N LEU A 108 -3.41 -7.43 6.81
CA LEU A 108 -4.59 -8.22 6.52
C LEU A 108 -4.45 -9.60 7.13
N GLU A 109 -5.56 -10.13 7.62
CA GLU A 109 -5.70 -11.57 7.81
C GLU A 109 -6.32 -12.11 6.53
N ILE A 110 -5.61 -13.02 5.86
CA ILE A 110 -6.07 -13.68 4.64
C ILE A 110 -6.42 -15.13 4.92
N GLN A 111 -7.42 -15.64 4.22
CA GLN A 111 -7.67 -17.07 4.06
C GLN A 111 -7.33 -17.46 2.63
N TRP A 112 -6.56 -18.53 2.46
CA TRP A 112 -6.08 -18.97 1.16
C TRP A 112 -5.92 -20.49 1.12
N LYS A 113 -5.77 -21.06 -0.06
CA LYS A 113 -5.55 -22.50 -0.27
C LYS A 113 -4.63 -22.73 -1.46
N ILE A 114 -4.01 -23.91 -1.54
CA ILE A 114 -3.48 -24.42 -2.81
C ILE A 114 -4.66 -24.98 -3.60
N ASP A 115 -4.79 -24.58 -4.87
CA ASP A 115 -5.79 -25.11 -5.79
C ASP A 115 -5.18 -25.40 -7.17
N SER A 116 -5.90 -26.15 -7.99
CA SER A 116 -5.50 -26.43 -9.36
C SER A 116 -5.62 -25.19 -10.25
N LEU A 117 -4.61 -24.96 -11.08
CA LEU A 117 -4.60 -23.96 -12.14
C LEU A 117 -4.46 -24.65 -13.50
N ARG A 118 -5.24 -24.17 -14.49
CA ARG A 118 -5.10 -24.50 -15.90
C ARG A 118 -4.64 -23.25 -16.63
N PRO A 119 -3.34 -23.11 -16.95
CA PRO A 119 -2.84 -21.91 -17.62
C PRO A 119 -3.57 -21.66 -18.94
N ALA A 120 -3.80 -20.38 -19.25
CA ALA A 120 -4.39 -20.01 -20.52
C ALA A 120 -3.46 -20.45 -21.68
N GLY A 121 -4.05 -21.02 -22.73
CA GLY A 121 -3.30 -21.52 -23.89
C GLY A 121 -2.79 -22.96 -23.78
N ASP A 122 -2.82 -23.57 -22.59
CA ASP A 122 -2.50 -25.00 -22.41
C ASP A 122 -3.47 -25.66 -21.39
N PRO A 123 -4.69 -26.00 -21.82
CA PRO A 123 -5.71 -26.58 -20.92
C PRO A 123 -5.35 -27.98 -20.41
N ASP A 124 -4.43 -28.67 -21.08
CA ASP A 124 -4.01 -30.02 -20.69
C ASP A 124 -2.98 -29.99 -19.55
N TYR A 125 -2.19 -28.91 -19.47
CA TYR A 125 -1.24 -28.68 -18.37
C TYR A 125 -1.98 -28.40 -17.05
N LEU A 126 -1.60 -29.14 -15.99
CA LEU A 126 -2.15 -28.99 -14.63
C LEU A 126 -1.06 -28.41 -13.73
N ASP A 127 -1.33 -27.25 -13.15
CA ASP A 127 -0.48 -26.65 -12.12
C ASP A 127 -1.23 -26.52 -10.79
N PHE A 128 -0.51 -26.14 -9.73
CA PHE A 128 -1.06 -25.88 -8.41
C PHE A 128 -0.45 -24.62 -7.81
N THR A 129 -1.30 -23.68 -7.40
CA THR A 129 -0.86 -22.39 -6.87
C THR A 129 -1.79 -21.88 -5.77
N GLU A 130 -1.38 -20.81 -5.10
CA GLU A 130 -2.09 -20.13 -4.06
C GLU A 130 -3.29 -19.34 -4.61
N TYR A 131 -4.50 -19.69 -4.12
CA TYR A 131 -5.72 -18.95 -4.35
C TYR A 131 -6.18 -18.24 -3.08
N LEU A 132 -6.46 -16.95 -3.18
CA LEU A 132 -7.11 -16.18 -2.13
C LEU A 132 -8.58 -16.58 -2.03
N ILE A 133 -9.02 -16.91 -0.82
CA ILE A 133 -10.42 -17.21 -0.50
C ILE A 133 -11.13 -15.98 0.05
N SER A 134 -10.51 -15.35 1.05
CA SER A 134 -11.04 -14.17 1.70
C SER A 134 -9.93 -13.37 2.34
N TRP A 135 -10.23 -12.12 2.67
CA TRP A 135 -9.34 -11.26 3.44
C TRP A 135 -10.19 -10.37 4.34
N LYS A 136 -9.62 -9.96 5.47
CA LYS A 136 -10.21 -8.94 6.34
C LYS A 136 -9.12 -8.01 6.84
N LYS A 137 -9.42 -6.72 6.88
CA LYS A 137 -8.53 -5.74 7.54
C LYS A 137 -8.39 -6.14 8.99
N ILE A 138 -7.17 -6.30 9.45
CA ILE A 138 -6.93 -6.41 10.88
C ILE A 138 -7.23 -5.01 11.41
N LYS A 139 -8.25 -4.89 12.27
CA LYS A 139 -8.42 -3.66 13.05
C LYS A 139 -7.12 -3.51 13.82
N SER A 140 -6.29 -2.55 13.39
CA SER A 140 -5.13 -2.13 14.17
C SER A 140 -5.64 -1.99 15.59
N LYS A 141 -5.06 -2.73 16.54
CA LYS A 141 -5.24 -2.37 17.95
C LYS A 141 -4.75 -0.94 18.02
N THR A 142 -5.67 0.02 18.05
CA THR A 142 -5.35 1.41 18.31
C THR A 142 -4.67 1.37 19.67
N GLN A 143 -3.34 1.33 19.68
CA GLN A 143 -2.60 1.45 20.91
C GLN A 143 -3.03 2.80 21.46
N LYS A 144 -3.71 2.77 22.60
CA LYS A 144 -4.20 3.97 23.25
C LYS A 144 -2.96 4.78 23.61
N ARG A 145 -2.76 5.89 22.92
CA ARG A 145 -1.65 6.80 23.20
C ARG A 145 -1.87 7.45 24.56
N ASP A 146 -0.79 7.66 25.29
CA ASP A 146 -0.83 8.39 26.55
C ASP A 146 -0.56 9.88 26.29
N PHE A 147 -1.60 10.69 26.39
CA PHE A 147 -1.51 12.14 26.21
C PHE A 147 -1.31 12.90 27.53
N SER A 148 -1.02 12.21 28.64
CA SER A 148 -0.86 12.81 29.97
C SER A 148 0.10 14.01 29.98
N LYS A 149 1.21 13.92 29.23
CA LYS A 149 2.24 14.97 29.11
C LYS A 149 1.79 16.21 28.33
N LEU A 150 0.73 16.08 27.54
CA LEU A 150 0.25 17.15 26.64
C LEU A 150 -0.89 17.97 27.24
N LYS A 151 -1.53 17.48 28.31
CA LYS A 151 -2.69 18.15 28.94
C LYS A 151 -2.43 19.56 29.45
N ASN A 152 -1.17 19.91 29.73
CA ASN A 152 -0.79 21.23 30.23
C ASN A 152 0.02 22.03 29.21
N GLN A 153 0.11 21.55 27.96
CA GLN A 153 0.80 22.26 26.90
C GLN A 153 -0.06 23.42 26.41
N ASN A 154 0.60 24.49 26.02
CA ASN A 154 -0.02 25.61 25.33
C ASN A 154 0.97 26.19 24.32
N PHE A 155 0.45 26.95 23.38
CA PHE A 155 1.26 27.79 22.51
C PHE A 155 0.52 29.08 22.19
N VAL A 156 1.29 30.14 21.92
CA VAL A 156 0.75 31.47 21.65
C VAL A 156 0.92 31.78 20.17
N LEU A 157 -0.17 32.23 19.55
CA LEU A 157 -0.18 32.72 18.18
C LEU A 157 -0.38 34.23 18.18
N SER A 158 0.42 34.96 17.40
CA SER A 158 0.11 36.36 17.13
C SER A 158 -0.97 36.45 16.05
N CYS A 159 -2.04 37.19 16.33
CA CYS A 159 -3.10 37.52 15.36
C CYS A 159 -2.92 38.90 14.71
N GLY A 160 -1.80 39.59 14.99
CA GLY A 160 -1.49 40.92 14.46
C GLY A 160 -0.95 41.86 15.52
N THR A 161 -0.84 43.16 15.18
CA THR A 161 -0.35 44.19 16.09
C THR A 161 -1.25 44.31 17.32
N GLY A 162 -0.70 44.01 18.50
CA GLY A 162 -1.43 44.05 19.77
C GLY A 162 -2.41 42.89 19.99
N CYS A 163 -2.43 41.87 19.12
CA CYS A 163 -3.34 40.73 19.22
C CYS A 163 -2.57 39.42 19.41
N ALA A 164 -2.95 38.64 20.42
CA ALA A 164 -2.42 37.30 20.67
C ALA A 164 -3.53 36.31 21.05
N MET A 165 -3.39 35.05 20.63
CA MET A 165 -4.28 33.96 21.01
C MET A 165 -3.47 32.83 21.64
N THR A 166 -3.76 32.52 22.90
CA THR A 166 -3.16 31.38 23.61
C THR A 166 -4.05 30.16 23.41
N HIS A 167 -3.49 29.09 22.85
CA HIS A 167 -4.18 27.82 22.68
C HIS A 167 -3.79 26.88 23.81
N ASN A 168 -4.67 26.69 24.78
CA ASN A 168 -4.48 25.80 25.91
C ASN A 168 -5.10 24.44 25.61
N VAL A 169 -4.36 23.34 25.76
CA VAL A 169 -4.92 22.00 25.54
C VAL A 169 -6.01 21.72 26.56
N LYS A 170 -7.24 21.51 26.09
CA LYS A 170 -8.41 21.19 26.92
C LYS A 170 -8.69 19.69 26.93
N ASP A 171 -8.70 19.07 25.76
CA ASP A 171 -8.90 17.62 25.62
C ASP A 171 -8.18 17.05 24.38
N ILE A 172 -7.83 15.76 24.45
CA ILE A 172 -7.21 15.02 23.34
C ILE A 172 -7.91 13.67 23.21
N GLU A 173 -8.54 13.46 22.06
CA GLU A 173 -9.26 12.24 21.73
C GLU A 173 -8.61 11.53 20.53
N GLN A 174 -8.17 10.28 20.74
CA GLN A 174 -7.68 9.45 19.65
C GLN A 174 -8.86 8.83 18.90
N ILE A 175 -9.17 9.36 17.71
CA ILE A 175 -10.24 8.84 16.85
C ILE A 175 -9.84 7.46 16.30
N ASN A 176 -8.62 7.37 15.75
CA ASN A 176 -8.08 6.13 15.19
C ASN A 176 -6.53 6.13 15.23
N SER A 177 -5.88 5.20 14.54
CA SER A 177 -4.41 5.11 14.52
C SER A 177 -3.72 6.30 13.86
N SER A 178 -4.36 6.97 12.90
CA SER A 178 -3.81 8.05 12.08
C SER A 178 -4.54 9.40 12.24
N SER A 179 -5.52 9.51 13.13
CA SER A 179 -6.27 10.75 13.36
C SER A 179 -6.47 10.97 14.85
N ILE A 180 -6.16 12.19 15.30
CA ILE A 180 -6.29 12.62 16.69
C ILE A 180 -7.04 13.96 16.70
N LYS A 181 -8.11 14.04 17.48
CA LYS A 181 -8.83 15.28 17.76
C LYS A 181 -8.20 15.96 18.98
N VAL A 182 -7.98 17.26 18.88
CA VAL A 182 -7.53 18.08 20.00
C VAL A 182 -8.45 19.28 20.12
N THR A 183 -9.02 19.44 21.31
CA THR A 183 -9.80 20.62 21.69
C THR A 183 -8.89 21.55 22.46
N PHE A 184 -8.79 22.79 22.00
CA PHE A 184 -8.11 23.86 22.71
C PHE A 184 -9.13 24.82 23.31
N GLU A 185 -8.84 25.29 24.52
CA GLU A 185 -9.42 26.51 25.06
C GLU A 185 -8.54 27.67 24.59
N VAL A 186 -9.10 28.54 23.76
CA VAL A 186 -8.42 29.66 23.14
C VAL A 186 -8.75 30.93 23.91
N GLU A 187 -7.72 31.58 24.44
CA GLU A 187 -7.81 32.89 25.09
C GLU A 187 -7.27 33.96 24.16
N MET A 188 -8.11 34.92 23.77
CA MET A 188 -7.75 36.03 22.89
C MET A 188 -7.46 37.29 23.71
N TYR A 189 -6.31 37.89 23.45
CA TYR A 189 -5.84 39.12 24.07
C TYR A 189 -5.70 40.22 23.02
N VAL A 190 -6.22 41.41 23.34
CA VAL A 190 -6.04 42.63 22.55
C VAL A 190 -5.49 43.72 23.46
N ASN A 191 -4.34 44.28 23.09
CA ASN A 191 -3.59 45.24 23.91
C ASN A 191 -3.35 44.74 25.34
N GLU A 192 -2.93 43.47 25.45
CA GLU A 192 -2.63 42.78 26.72
C GLU A 192 -3.86 42.51 27.63
N GLU A 193 -5.06 42.89 27.21
CA GLU A 193 -6.30 42.61 27.92
C GLU A 193 -6.99 41.38 27.32
N LEU A 194 -7.43 40.45 28.19
CA LEU A 194 -8.23 39.30 27.78
C LEU A 194 -9.60 39.78 27.29
N THR A 195 -9.90 39.53 26.02
CA THR A 195 -11.16 39.96 25.40
C THR A 195 -12.17 38.83 25.25
N GLU A 196 -11.70 37.60 24.99
CA GLU A 196 -12.58 36.46 24.71
C GLU A 196 -11.91 35.13 25.09
N THR A 197 -12.73 34.17 25.47
CA THR A 197 -12.34 32.77 25.67
C THR A 197 -13.35 31.87 24.97
N PHE A 198 -12.88 30.96 24.11
CA PHE A 198 -13.72 30.03 23.35
C PHE A 198 -13.00 28.72 23.06
N ASP A 199 -13.76 27.67 22.74
CA ASP A 199 -13.18 26.36 22.41
C ASP A 199 -13.06 26.17 20.89
N GLU A 200 -11.91 25.66 20.43
CA GLU A 200 -11.71 25.22 19.05
C GLU A 200 -11.21 23.78 19.00
N SER A 201 -11.82 22.98 18.13
CA SER A 201 -11.44 21.58 17.92
C SER A 201 -10.77 21.39 16.57
N TYR A 202 -9.64 20.71 16.57
CA TYR A 202 -8.84 20.40 15.39
C TYR A 202 -8.59 18.90 15.26
N ILE A 203 -8.64 18.39 14.04
CA ILE A 203 -8.29 17.02 13.67
C ILE A 203 -6.90 17.03 13.04
N PHE A 204 -5.97 16.33 13.67
CA PHE A 204 -4.61 16.10 13.18
C PHE A 204 -4.56 14.74 12.49
N ASP A 205 -4.34 14.73 11.18
CA ASP A 205 -4.24 13.54 10.35
C ASP A 205 -2.79 13.24 9.98
N TYR A 206 -2.42 11.97 10.09
CA TYR A 206 -1.07 11.46 9.85
C TYR A 206 -1.05 10.50 8.67
N ASN A 207 0.10 10.42 8.00
CA ASN A 207 0.34 9.38 7.00
C ASN A 207 0.79 8.05 7.64
N ASN A 208 1.00 7.02 6.81
CA ASN A 208 1.43 5.69 7.26
C ASN A 208 2.82 5.67 7.95
N SER A 209 3.60 6.75 7.82
CA SER A 209 4.90 6.92 8.50
C SER A 209 4.80 7.80 9.76
N ASN A 210 3.59 8.00 10.29
CA ASN A 210 3.31 8.84 11.46
C ASN A 210 3.72 10.32 11.29
N LYS A 211 3.88 10.80 10.05
CA LYS A 211 4.16 12.22 9.78
C LYS A 211 2.85 12.98 9.61
N LEU A 212 2.77 14.16 10.21
CA LEU A 212 1.61 15.05 10.09
C LEU A 212 1.38 15.39 8.63
N LYS A 213 0.19 15.06 8.13
CA LYS A 213 -0.25 15.27 6.75
C LYS A 213 -1.17 16.48 6.65
N LYS A 214 -2.11 16.61 7.59
CA LYS A 214 -3.19 17.60 7.52
C LYS A 214 -3.62 18.01 8.93
N VAL A 215 -4.04 19.27 9.07
CA VAL A 215 -4.80 19.76 10.21
C VAL A 215 -6.06 20.42 9.69
N ALA A 216 -7.22 20.05 10.23
CA ALA A 216 -8.52 20.62 9.87
C ALA A 216 -9.32 20.97 11.11
N ARG A 217 -10.22 21.94 11.04
CA ARG A 217 -11.24 22.13 12.08
C ARG A 217 -12.22 20.97 12.09
N GLU A 218 -12.80 20.69 13.26
CA GLU A 218 -13.84 19.67 13.37
C GLU A 218 -15.03 20.00 12.46
N GLY A 219 -15.44 19.03 11.64
CA GLY A 219 -16.52 19.19 10.66
C GLY A 219 -16.08 19.82 9.32
N GLU A 220 -14.84 20.27 9.20
CA GLU A 220 -14.30 20.87 7.99
C GLU A 220 -13.31 19.95 7.26
N ASN A 221 -13.23 20.10 5.94
CA ASN A 221 -12.31 19.31 5.10
C ASN A 221 -11.07 20.08 4.67
N GLU A 222 -10.98 21.37 4.96
CA GLU A 222 -9.87 22.23 4.55
C GLU A 222 -8.58 21.89 5.29
N ASN A 223 -7.44 21.90 4.59
CA ASN A 223 -6.13 21.70 5.22
C ASN A 223 -5.55 23.05 5.65
N LEU A 224 -5.71 23.37 6.92
CA LEU A 224 -5.29 24.64 7.49
C LEU A 224 -3.78 24.85 7.42
N LEU A 225 -2.97 23.78 7.38
CA LEU A 225 -1.53 23.89 7.18
C LEU A 225 -1.15 24.47 5.80
N GLU A 226 -2.02 24.34 4.81
CA GLU A 226 -1.79 24.82 3.45
C GLU A 226 -2.51 26.14 3.18
N THR A 227 -3.68 26.35 3.76
CA THR A 227 -4.58 27.45 3.39
C THR A 227 -4.60 28.61 4.37
N PHE A 228 -4.47 28.36 5.67
CA PHE A 228 -4.74 29.36 6.72
C PHE A 228 -3.53 29.66 7.61
N PHE A 229 -2.87 28.62 8.11
CA PHE A 229 -1.71 28.77 8.98
C PHE A 229 -0.49 29.19 8.14
N MET A 230 0.00 30.39 8.41
CA MET A 230 1.22 30.95 7.83
C MET A 230 2.26 31.23 8.92
N GLY A 231 3.54 31.16 8.55
CA GLY A 231 4.66 31.47 9.43
C GLY A 231 4.60 30.71 10.76
N GLY A 232 4.77 31.44 11.87
CA GLY A 232 4.85 30.86 13.21
C GLY A 232 3.64 30.01 13.61
N ALA A 233 2.42 30.35 13.16
CA ALA A 233 1.24 29.53 13.46
C ALA A 233 1.34 28.14 12.85
N LYS A 234 1.81 28.05 11.61
CA LYS A 234 2.02 26.76 10.94
C LYS A 234 3.05 25.91 11.67
N ASP A 235 4.10 26.54 12.16
CA ASP A 235 5.17 25.86 12.88
C ASP A 235 4.71 25.37 14.26
N SER A 236 3.95 26.19 15.01
CA SER A 236 3.37 25.77 16.29
C SER A 236 2.44 24.56 16.15
N PHE A 237 1.54 24.57 15.17
CA PHE A 237 0.66 23.42 14.92
C PHE A 237 1.41 22.17 14.46
N LYS A 238 2.48 22.32 13.65
CA LYS A 238 3.33 21.19 13.25
C LYS A 238 4.13 20.62 14.40
N GLU A 239 4.71 21.47 15.23
CA GLU A 239 5.48 21.06 16.40
C GLU A 239 4.58 20.33 17.39
N PHE A 240 3.41 20.91 17.70
CA PHE A 240 2.41 20.27 18.54
C PHE A 240 1.92 18.94 17.96
N GLY A 241 1.62 18.90 16.66
CA GLY A 241 1.22 17.68 15.97
C GLY A 241 2.30 16.58 16.00
N THR A 242 3.58 16.96 16.02
CA THR A 242 4.66 15.97 16.17
C THR A 242 4.63 15.33 17.55
N LYS A 243 4.41 16.13 18.61
CA LYS A 243 4.31 15.66 20.00
C LYS A 243 3.14 14.71 20.24
N LEU A 244 2.07 14.78 19.44
CA LEU A 244 0.93 13.85 19.52
C LEU A 244 1.28 12.42 19.09
N MET A 245 2.42 12.21 18.43
CA MET A 245 2.89 10.91 17.94
C MET A 245 4.07 10.34 18.73
N GLU A 246 4.54 11.05 19.76
CA GLU A 246 5.59 10.62 20.71
C GLU A 246 5.00 9.80 21.87
#